data_AF-A0A0E9LZX6-F1
#
_entry.id   AF-A0A0E9LZX6-F1
#
_cell.length_a   1.000
_cell.length_b   1.000
_cell.length_c   1.000
_cell.angle_alpha   90.00
_cell.angle_beta   90.00
_cell.angle_gamma   90.00
#
_symmetry.space_group_name_H-M   'P 1'
#
loop_
_entity.id
_entity.type
_entity.pdbx_description
1 polymer ?
#
loop_
_entity_poly.entity_id
_entity_poly.type
_entity_poly.pdbx_seq_one_letter_code
_entity_poly.pdbx_strand_id
1 'polypeptide(L)' 'MEAGELKDHLIALIVNHMRKSLLNWNRDNATDDRVLKDIRLLSKGELEATVQHLRALEGREPHNRPRRKNFSRKGRD' A
#
# COMPACT_ATOMS: atom_id res chain seq x y z
N MET A 1 21.52 7.57 10.86
CA MET A 1 20.06 7.49 10.70
C MET A 1 19.51 7.56 12.10
N GLU A 2 18.91 8.69 12.46
CA GLU A 2 18.36 8.88 13.79
C GLU A 2 17.21 7.89 13.99
N ALA A 3 17.08 7.33 15.20
CA ALA A 3 16.10 6.28 15.48
C ALA A 3 14.65 6.70 15.14
N GLY A 4 14.36 8.01 15.15
CA GLY A 4 13.09 8.58 14.71
C GLY A 4 12.81 8.33 13.23
N GLU A 5 13.75 8.68 12.34
CA GLU A 5 13.56 8.54 10.88
C GLU A 5 13.30 7.09 10.46
N LEU A 6 14.00 6.14 11.08
CA LEU A 6 13.81 4.71 10.84
C LEU A 6 12.43 4.23 11.30
N LYS A 7 11.96 4.74 12.45
CA LYS A 7 10.65 4.42 12.99
C LYS A 7 9.54 4.97 12.09
N ASP A 8 9.62 6.23 11.66
CA ASP A 8 8.68 6.83 10.73
C ASP A 8 8.65 6.08 9.39
N HIS A 9 9.82 5.67 8.89
CA HIS A 9 9.89 4.89 7.65
C HIS A 9 9.22 3.52 7.78
N LEU A 10 9.42 2.84 8.92
CA LEU A 10 8.76 1.57 9.20
C LEU A 10 7.24 1.72 9.32
N ILE A 11 6.78 2.78 9.98
CA ILE A 11 5.36 3.11 10.07
C ILE A 11 4.77 3.32 8.66
N ALA A 12 5.44 4.09 7.80
CA ALA A 12 5.02 4.30 6.42
C ALA A 12 4.89 2.98 5.64
N LEU A 13 5.83 2.06 5.80
CA LEU A 13 5.79 0.74 5.15
C LEU A 13 4.58 -0.09 5.59
N ILE A 14 4.30 -0.14 6.89
CA ILE A 14 3.16 -0.87 7.46
C ILE A 14 1.85 -0.29 6.93
N VAL A 15 1.72 1.03 6.97
CA VAL A 15 0.54 1.78 6.49
C VAL A 15 0.27 1.52 5.01
N ASN A 16 1.32 1.60 4.19
CA ASN A 16 1.23 1.33 2.75
C ASN A 16 0.86 -0.13 2.46
N HIS A 17 1.40 -1.08 3.23
CA HIS A 17 1.04 -2.49 3.09
C HIS A 17 -0.43 -2.76 3.44
N MET A 18 -0.95 -2.16 4.52
CA MET A 18 -2.36 -2.28 4.88
C MET A 18 -3.29 -1.69 3.83
N ARG A 19 -2.98 -0.49 3.30
CA ARG A 19 -3.76 0.12 2.21
C ARG A 19 -3.82 -0.80 0.99
N LYS A 20 -2.69 -1.36 0.57
CA LYS A 20 -2.62 -2.31 -0.56
C LYS A 20 -3.41 -3.58 -0.27
N SER A 21 -3.30 -4.14 0.93
CA SER A 21 -4.04 -5.34 1.32
C SER A 21 -5.56 -5.10 1.29
N LEU A 22 -6.02 -3.94 1.80
CA LEU A 22 -7.42 -3.54 1.72
C LEU A 22 -7.88 -3.36 0.28
N LEU A 23 -7.10 -2.72 -0.60
CA LEU A 23 -7.46 -2.57 -2.02
C LEU A 23 -7.49 -3.90 -2.79
N ASN A 24 -6.58 -4.84 -2.47
CA ASN A 24 -6.47 -6.11 -3.17
C ASN A 24 -7.56 -7.13 -2.75
N TRP A 25 -7.93 -7.12 -1.46
CA TRP A 25 -8.82 -8.15 -0.89
C TRP A 25 -10.22 -7.64 -0.59
N ASN A 26 -10.39 -6.34 -0.29
CA ASN A 26 -11.70 -5.75 -0.04
C ASN A 26 -12.14 -4.90 -1.23
N ARG A 27 -13.23 -5.29 -1.88
CA ARG A 27 -13.96 -4.46 -2.86
C ARG A 27 -14.72 -3.28 -2.23
N ASP A 28 -14.41 -2.94 -0.98
CA ASP A 28 -15.07 -1.89 -0.22
C ASP A 28 -14.06 -0.77 0.04
N ASN A 29 -14.47 0.48 -0.23
CA ASN A 29 -13.62 1.66 -0.35
C ASN A 29 -12.51 1.72 0.72
N ALA A 30 -11.28 1.42 0.30
CA ALA A 30 -10.07 1.60 1.10
C ALA A 30 -9.76 3.09 1.21
N THR A 31 -10.46 3.76 2.11
CA THR A 31 -10.23 5.17 2.44
C THR A 31 -9.06 5.28 3.41
N ASP A 32 -8.30 6.37 3.26
CA ASP A 32 -7.14 6.67 4.09
C ASP A 32 -7.51 6.71 5.59
N ASP A 33 -8.68 7.26 5.92
CA ASP A 33 -9.21 7.32 7.29
C ASP A 33 -9.41 5.93 7.93
N ARG A 34 -9.90 4.96 7.14
CA ARG A 34 -10.08 3.58 7.60
C ARG A 34 -8.74 2.91 7.89
N VAL A 35 -7.76 3.07 7.01
CA VAL A 35 -6.40 2.53 7.21
C VAL A 35 -5.79 3.05 8.50
N LEU A 36 -5.91 4.36 8.75
CA LEU A 36 -5.38 4.99 9.96
C LEU A 36 -6.09 4.49 11.23
N LYS A 37 -7.43 4.35 11.19
CA LYS A 37 -8.22 3.80 12.30
C LYS A 37 -7.87 2.36 12.60
N ASP A 38 -7.78 1.51 11.59
CA ASP A 38 -7.47 0.09 11.75
C ASP A 38 -6.06 -0.10 12.33
N ILE A 39 -5.07 0.69 11.88
CA ILE A 39 -3.70 0.64 12.44
C ILE A 39 -3.68 1.03 13.92
N ARG A 40 -4.39 2.10 14.28
CA ARG A 40 -4.49 2.53 15.67
C ARG A 40 -5.17 1.46 16.53
N LEU A 41 -6.22 0.83 16.02
CA LEU A 41 -6.93 -0.24 16.71
C LEU A 41 -6.07 -1.49 16.89
N LEU A 42 -5.40 -1.95 15.83
CA LEU A 42 -4.55 -3.14 15.84
C LEU A 42 -3.29 -2.97 16.70
N SER A 43 -2.75 -1.75 16.74
CA SER A 43 -1.64 -1.40 17.64
C SER A 43 -2.08 -1.12 19.08
N LYS A 44 -3.38 -1.21 19.40
CA LYS A 44 -3.95 -0.85 20.71
C LYS A 44 -3.61 0.58 21.15
N GLY A 45 -3.43 1.49 20.19
CA GLY A 45 -3.09 2.90 20.45
C GLY A 45 -1.60 3.19 20.57
N GLU A 46 -0.73 2.19 20.49
CA GLU A 46 0.74 2.36 20.57
C GLU A 46 1.33 3.00 19.31
N LEU A 47 0.62 2.93 18.19
CA LEU A 47 1.07 3.43 16.90
C LEU A 47 0.11 4.47 16.34
N GLU A 48 0.63 5.70 16.19
CA GLU A 48 -0.09 6.80 15.58
C GLU A 48 0.45 7.05 14.16
N ALA A 49 -0.25 6.52 13.18
CA ALA A 49 0.04 6.79 11.78
C ALA A 49 -0.62 8.10 11.35
N THR A 50 0.04 8.85 10.46
CA THR A 50 -0.49 10.11 9.90
C THR A 50 -0.66 10.02 8.40
N VAL A 51 -1.41 10.96 7.82
CA VAL A 51 -1.60 11.05 6.36
C VAL A 51 -0.27 11.21 5.60
N GLN A 52 0.75 11.79 6.23
CA GLN A 52 2.09 11.88 5.62
C GLN A 52 2.71 10.50 5.40
N HIS A 53 2.49 9.54 6.31
CA HIS A 53 2.98 8.17 6.18
C HIS A 53 2.33 7.42 5.01
N LEU A 54 1.06 7.70 4.72
CA LEU A 54 0.36 7.18 3.53
C LEU A 54 1.00 7.72 2.24
N ARG A 55 1.25 9.03 2.19
CA ARG A 55 1.77 9.71 0.99
C ARG A 55 3.25 9.44 0.72
N ALA A 56 4.03 9.10 1.75
CA ALA A 56 5.47 8.87 1.66
C ALA A 56 5.87 7.80 0.63
N LEU A 57 4.97 6.86 0.31
CA LEU A 57 5.25 5.72 -0.57
C LEU A 57 4.38 5.65 -1.82
N GLU A 58 3.46 6.61 -2.04
CA GLU A 58 2.61 6.67 -3.24
C GLU A 58 3.41 6.89 -4.53
N GLY A 59 4.54 7.58 -4.47
CA GLY A 59 5.41 7.80 -5.63
C GLY A 59 6.19 6.55 -6.11
N ARG A 60 6.06 5.41 -5.42
CA ARG A 60 6.75 4.15 -5.76
C ARG A 60 5.77 3.11 -6.29
N GLU A 61 4.92 3.48 -7.23
CA GLU A 61 4.17 2.48 -7.99
C GLU A 61 5.10 1.82 -9.01
N PRO A 62 5.31 0.49 -8.95
CA PRO A 62 5.74 -0.22 -10.14
C PRO A 62 4.56 -0.12 -11.10
N HIS A 63 4.68 0.75 -12.10
CA HIS A 63 3.82 0.78 -13.27
C HIS A 63 3.44 -0.66 -13.60
N ASN A 64 2.15 -0.94 -13.56
CA ASN A 64 1.54 -2.19 -14.01
C ASN A 64 2.10 -2.47 -15.41
N ARG A 65 3.23 -3.19 -15.49
CA ARG A 65 3.85 -3.53 -16.76
C ARG A 65 2.79 -4.41 -17.42
N PRO A 66 2.18 -3.98 -18.54
CA PRO A 66 1.19 -4.81 -19.20
C PRO A 66 1.89 -6.13 -19.48
N ARG A 67 1.39 -7.22 -18.87
CA ARG A 67 1.83 -8.57 -19.18
C ARG A 67 1.62 -8.71 -20.70
N ARG A 68 2.71 -8.65 -21.48
CA ARG A 68 2.69 -8.92 -22.91
C ARG A 68 2.15 -10.33 -23.06
N LYS A 69 0.86 -10.42 -23.37
CA LYS A 69 0.20 -11.68 -23.71
C LYS A 69 0.66 -11.98 -25.13
N ASN A 70 1.75 -12.75 -25.24
CA ASN A 70 2.22 -13.28 -26.52
C ASN A 70 1.19 -14.29 -27.06
N PHE A 71 0.09 -13.80 -27.61
CA PHE A 71 -0.71 -14.56 -28.55
C PHE A 71 -0.09 -14.40 -29.95
N SER A 72 1.02 -15.11 -30.20
CA SER A 72 1.45 -15.34 -31.57
C SER A 72 0.56 -16.42 -32.17
N ARG A 73 -0.51 -15.94 -32.83
CA ARG A 73 -1.21 -16.50 -33.99
C ARG A 73 -1.20 -18.04 -34.13
N LYS A 74 -2.25 -18.67 -33.59
CA LYS A 74 -2.78 -19.92 -34.12
C LYS A 74 -3.48 -19.61 -35.46
N GLY A 75 -2.87 -20.05 -36.57
CA GLY A 75 -3.52 -20.37 -37.85
C GLY A 75 -4.04 -19.22 -38.72
N ARG A 76 -3.55 -19.15 -39.97
CA ARG A 76 -4.37 -19.01 -41.18
C ARG A 76 -3.54 -19.31 -42.43
N ASP A 77 -4.11 -20.20 -43.25
CA ASP A 77 -3.72 -20.72 -44.57
C ASP A 77 -2.45 -21.60 -44.65
#